data_AF-A0A0T5ZI64-F1
#
_entry.id   AF-A0A0T5ZI64-F1
#
_cell.length_a   1.000
_cell.length_b   1.000
_cell.length_c   1.000
_cell.angle_alpha   90.00
_cell.angle_beta   90.00
_cell.angle_gamma   90.00
#
_symmetry.space_group_name_H-M   'P 1'
#
loop_
_entity.id
_entity.type
_entity.pdbx_description
1 polymer ?
#
loop_
_entity_poly.entity_id
_entity_poly.type
_entity_poly.pdbx_seq_one_letter_code
_entity_poly.pdbx_strand_id
1 'polypeptide(L)'
;MTRVFDRGAIFAGWVGLGMAVVMAIGLELIVAVQSLVFLIAPVAGLLIGYYANARSARRRPWGRVLANAAWAGLVTALSLAILYGGVRLIFVYADSGYRDGPQGGPLVCRTGPECSYLRYLGAGKGPELERAGVVDAAAFERLVLQEQLNGALTIVAVVIGGAIAGGLLYGAAGPRVGEGAARDPASVA
;
A
#
# COMPACT_ATOMS: atom_id res chain seq x y z
N MET A 1 -30.62 5.33 -13.21
CA MET A 1 -29.36 4.60 -12.92
C MET A 1 -28.92 4.91 -11.49
N THR A 2 -29.10 3.98 -10.56
CA THR A 2 -28.59 4.08 -9.19
C THR A 2 -27.09 3.85 -9.20
N ARG A 3 -26.29 4.89 -8.89
CA ARG A 3 -24.83 4.72 -8.76
C ARG A 3 -24.53 3.83 -7.56
N VAL A 4 -23.67 2.83 -7.75
CA VAL A 4 -23.24 1.89 -6.69
C VAL A 4 -22.39 2.61 -5.65
N PHE A 5 -21.55 3.56 -6.09
CA PHE A 5 -20.67 4.36 -5.24
C PHE A 5 -21.10 5.83 -5.26
N ASP A 6 -20.98 6.49 -4.11
CA ASP A 6 -21.21 7.93 -4.01
C ASP A 6 -20.03 8.71 -4.63
N ARG A 7 -20.28 9.92 -5.15
CA ARG A 7 -19.22 10.78 -5.73
C ARG A 7 -18.11 11.09 -4.72
N GLY A 8 -18.47 11.21 -3.43
CA GLY A 8 -17.51 11.44 -2.36
C GLY A 8 -16.54 10.27 -2.18
N ALA A 9 -17.00 9.03 -2.34
CA ALA A 9 -16.16 7.84 -2.28
C ALA A 9 -15.21 7.74 -3.48
N ILE A 10 -15.66 8.13 -4.68
CA ILE A 10 -14.78 8.22 -5.86
C ILE A 10 -13.66 9.24 -5.62
N PHE A 11 -14.00 10.43 -5.10
CA PHE A 11 -13.01 11.43 -4.74
C PHE A 11 -12.03 10.94 -3.66
N ALA A 12 -12.55 10.26 -2.63
CA ALA A 12 -11.72 9.64 -1.60
C ALA A 12 -10.75 8.59 -2.19
N GLY A 13 -11.15 7.84 -3.22
CA GLY A 13 -10.23 6.95 -3.94
C GLY A 13 -9.00 7.68 -4.50
N TRP A 14 -9.18 8.87 -5.10
CA TRP A 14 -8.06 9.68 -5.58
C TRP A 14 -7.17 10.23 -4.46
N VAL A 15 -7.76 10.62 -3.32
CA VAL A 15 -7.00 10.97 -2.11
C VAL A 15 -6.18 9.76 -1.63
N GLY A 16 -6.78 8.58 -1.65
CA GLY A 16 -6.14 7.32 -1.32
C GLY A 16 -4.94 7.00 -2.21
N LEU A 17 -5.06 7.23 -3.52
CA LEU A 17 -3.94 7.11 -4.46
C LEU A 17 -2.79 8.09 -4.12
N GLY A 18 -3.12 9.35 -3.81
CA GLY A 18 -2.11 10.33 -3.37
C GLY A 18 -1.39 9.90 -2.09
N MET A 19 -2.14 9.40 -1.10
CA MET A 19 -1.58 8.85 0.14
C MET A 19 -0.66 7.65 -0.14
N ALA A 20 -1.05 6.74 -1.03
CA ALA A 20 -0.23 5.60 -1.43
C ALA A 20 1.12 6.03 -2.05
N VAL A 21 1.11 7.07 -2.89
CA VAL A 21 2.34 7.64 -3.48
C VAL A 21 3.28 8.17 -2.38
N VAL A 22 2.76 8.95 -1.43
CA VAL A 22 3.57 9.49 -0.33
C VAL A 22 4.14 8.37 0.54
N MET A 23 3.32 7.36 0.85
CA MET A 23 3.78 6.19 1.60
C MET A 23 4.87 5.43 0.86
N ALA A 24 4.70 5.16 -0.44
CA ALA A 24 5.69 4.43 -1.22
C ALA A 24 7.02 5.18 -1.28
N ILE A 25 7.00 6.48 -1.61
CA ILE A 25 8.22 7.30 -1.67
C ILE A 25 8.88 7.40 -0.29
N GLY A 26 8.09 7.62 0.75
CA GLY A 26 8.60 7.83 2.11
C GLY A 26 9.13 6.56 2.78
N LEU A 27 8.58 5.39 2.48
CA LEU A 27 8.87 4.14 3.18
C LEU A 27 9.65 3.12 2.35
N GLU A 28 9.56 3.14 1.02
CA GLU A 28 10.18 2.10 0.19
C GLU A 28 11.60 2.43 -0.25
N LEU A 29 11.96 3.72 -0.31
CA LEU A 29 13.30 4.16 -0.73
C LEU A 29 14.39 3.88 0.32
N ILE A 30 14.00 3.56 1.56
CA ILE A 30 14.92 3.27 2.65
C ILE A 30 14.64 1.85 3.16
N VAL A 31 15.55 0.92 2.87
CA VAL A 31 15.40 -0.52 3.20
C VAL A 31 15.06 -0.76 4.68
N ALA A 32 15.65 0.03 5.59
CA ALA A 32 15.45 -0.11 7.03
C ALA A 32 14.01 0.12 7.51
N VAL A 33 13.19 0.85 6.74
CA VAL A 33 11.82 1.22 7.13
C VAL A 33 10.75 0.59 6.24
N GLN A 34 11.13 -0.23 5.26
CA GLN A 34 10.17 -0.88 4.35
C GLN A 34 9.09 -1.68 5.10
N SER A 35 9.44 -2.34 6.22
CA SER A 35 8.48 -3.09 7.03
C SER A 35 7.38 -2.20 7.66
N LEU A 36 7.61 -0.89 7.82
CA LEU A 36 6.61 0.04 8.33
C LEU A 36 5.42 0.20 7.40
N VAL A 37 5.56 -0.10 6.10
CA VAL A 37 4.43 -0.06 5.17
C VAL A 37 3.29 -0.96 5.64
N PHE A 38 3.61 -2.15 6.18
CA PHE A 38 2.62 -3.10 6.67
C PHE A 38 1.94 -2.65 7.96
N LEU A 39 2.63 -1.86 8.79
CA LEU A 39 2.08 -1.28 10.01
C LEU A 39 1.14 -0.10 9.70
N ILE A 40 1.53 0.74 8.73
CA ILE A 40 0.80 1.98 8.39
C ILE A 40 -0.35 1.71 7.42
N ALA A 41 -0.22 0.72 6.53
CA ALA A 41 -1.25 0.31 5.58
C ALA A 41 -2.66 0.11 6.18
N PRO A 42 -2.87 -0.62 7.30
CA PRO A 42 -4.20 -0.75 7.89
C PRO A 42 -4.73 0.58 8.43
N VAL A 43 -3.88 1.46 8.96
CA VAL A 43 -4.26 2.80 9.42
C VAL A 43 -4.68 3.68 8.25
N ALA A 44 -3.92 3.65 7.15
CA ALA A 44 -4.26 4.33 5.90
C ALA A 44 -5.61 3.85 5.35
N GLY A 45 -5.85 2.53 5.36
CA GLY A 45 -7.15 1.94 5.06
C GLY A 45 -8.26 2.53 5.94
N LEU A 46 -8.09 2.47 7.27
CA LEU A 46 -9.06 3.00 8.23
C LEU A 46 -9.42 4.46 7.96
N LEU A 47 -8.41 5.31 7.76
CA LEU A 47 -8.61 6.72 7.47
C LEU A 47 -9.38 6.91 6.17
N ILE A 48 -9.04 6.19 5.09
CA ILE A 48 -9.69 6.40 3.80
C ILE A 48 -11.13 5.87 3.78
N GLY A 49 -11.41 4.77 4.47
CA GLY A 49 -12.76 4.23 4.60
C GLY A 49 -13.68 5.14 5.42
N TYR A 50 -13.16 5.75 6.48
CA TYR A 50 -13.84 6.78 7.25
C TYR A 50 -14.08 8.02 6.38
N TYR A 51 -13.02 8.53 5.73
CA TYR A 51 -13.06 9.73 4.90
C TYR A 51 -14.03 9.59 3.72
N ALA A 52 -14.08 8.43 3.06
CA ALA A 52 -15.00 8.17 1.94
C ALA A 52 -16.47 8.38 2.35
N ASN A 53 -16.84 7.91 3.54
CA ASN A 53 -18.20 8.04 4.04
C ASN A 53 -18.47 9.43 4.63
N ALA A 54 -17.48 10.06 5.26
CA ALA A 54 -17.55 11.46 5.66
C ALA A 54 -17.78 12.39 4.47
N ARG A 55 -16.98 12.23 3.41
CA ARG A 55 -17.08 13.00 2.18
C ARG A 55 -18.38 12.74 1.42
N SER A 56 -18.91 11.53 1.53
CA SER A 56 -20.20 11.14 0.94
C SER A 56 -21.40 11.48 1.82
N ALA A 57 -21.18 12.01 3.04
CA ALA A 57 -22.21 12.26 4.05
C ALA A 57 -23.10 11.01 4.27
N ARG A 58 -22.47 9.83 4.33
CA ARG A 58 -23.14 8.52 4.21
C ARG A 58 -22.99 7.69 5.48
N ARG A 59 -24.03 7.62 6.30
CA ARG A 59 -24.08 6.74 7.49
C ARG A 59 -24.96 5.50 7.32
N ARG A 60 -25.92 5.57 6.42
CA ARG A 60 -26.87 4.51 6.06
C ARG A 60 -27.29 4.67 4.59
N PRO A 61 -27.84 3.62 3.95
CA PRO A 61 -27.90 2.23 4.43
C PRO A 61 -26.50 1.59 4.51
N TRP A 62 -26.33 0.55 5.35
CA TRP A 62 -25.02 -0.08 5.59
C TRP A 62 -24.36 -0.62 4.33
N GLY A 63 -25.13 -1.20 3.40
CA GLY A 63 -24.59 -1.68 2.12
C GLY A 63 -23.86 -0.59 1.34
N ARG A 64 -24.35 0.67 1.37
CA ARG A 64 -23.66 1.79 0.71
C ARG A 64 -22.44 2.26 1.48
N VAL A 65 -22.48 2.25 2.81
CA VAL A 65 -21.33 2.61 3.66
C VAL A 65 -20.16 1.67 3.37
N LEU A 66 -20.44 0.37 3.32
CA LEU A 66 -19.47 -0.66 3.02
C LEU A 66 -18.99 -0.57 1.57
N ALA A 67 -19.88 -0.33 0.60
CA ALA A 67 -19.49 -0.17 -0.79
C ALA A 67 -18.56 1.04 -1.00
N ASN A 68 -18.87 2.19 -0.39
CA ASN A 68 -18.04 3.39 -0.45
C ASN A 68 -16.66 3.16 0.18
N ALA A 69 -16.63 2.53 1.36
CA ALA A 69 -15.39 2.22 2.07
C ALA A 69 -14.54 1.21 1.29
N ALA A 70 -15.14 0.13 0.79
CA ALA A 70 -14.46 -0.89 0.01
C ALA A 70 -13.91 -0.31 -1.30
N TRP A 71 -14.64 0.57 -1.99
CA TRP A 71 -14.16 1.25 -3.19
C TRP A 71 -12.91 2.10 -2.91
N ALA A 72 -12.99 3.00 -1.93
CA ALA A 72 -11.86 3.87 -1.60
C ALA A 72 -10.65 3.07 -1.07
N GLY A 73 -10.92 2.05 -0.25
CA GLY A 73 -9.94 1.09 0.23
C GLY A 73 -9.26 0.35 -0.92
N LEU A 74 -10.03 -0.19 -1.88
CA LEU A 74 -9.49 -0.92 -3.02
C LEU A 74 -8.58 -0.05 -3.89
N VAL A 75 -8.99 1.17 -4.22
CA VAL A 75 -8.16 2.10 -5.01
C VAL A 75 -6.85 2.39 -4.28
N THR A 76 -6.92 2.67 -2.98
CA THR A 76 -5.73 2.91 -2.14
C THR A 76 -4.82 1.68 -2.09
N ALA A 77 -5.42 0.51 -1.87
CA ALA A 77 -4.73 -0.75 -1.70
C ALA A 77 -3.99 -1.19 -2.97
N LEU A 78 -4.66 -1.12 -4.12
CA LEU A 78 -4.05 -1.44 -5.42
C LEU A 78 -2.96 -0.43 -5.76
N SER A 79 -3.18 0.86 -5.52
CA SER A 79 -2.16 1.88 -5.75
C SER A 79 -0.91 1.59 -4.92
N LEU A 80 -1.08 1.34 -3.62
CA LEU A 80 0.03 1.05 -2.72
C LEU A 80 0.72 -0.27 -3.07
N ALA A 81 -0.02 -1.33 -3.38
CA ALA A 81 0.55 -2.63 -3.75
C ALA A 81 1.35 -2.56 -5.06
N ILE A 82 0.86 -1.82 -6.06
CA ILE A 82 1.58 -1.61 -7.33
C ILE A 82 2.86 -0.80 -7.09
N LEU A 83 2.79 0.27 -6.29
CA LEU A 83 3.97 1.08 -6.00
C LEU A 83 5.00 0.31 -5.16
N TYR A 84 4.55 -0.39 -4.13
CA TYR A 84 5.36 -1.28 -3.29
C TYR A 84 6.10 -2.30 -4.15
N GLY A 85 5.38 -3.00 -5.02
CA GLY A 85 5.98 -3.98 -5.91
C GLY A 85 6.86 -3.38 -6.99
N GLY A 86 6.40 -2.32 -7.64
CA GLY A 86 7.10 -1.66 -8.72
C GLY A 86 8.47 -1.14 -8.28
N VAL A 87 8.53 -0.43 -7.14
CA VAL A 87 9.80 0.12 -6.62
C VAL A 87 10.78 -1.00 -6.30
N ARG A 88 10.34 -2.06 -5.62
CA ARG A 88 11.20 -3.21 -5.28
C ARG A 88 11.68 -3.98 -6.51
N LEU A 89 10.79 -4.20 -7.48
CA LEU A 89 11.15 -4.88 -8.72
C LEU A 89 12.12 -4.03 -9.55
N ILE A 90 12.04 -2.70 -9.53
CA ILE A 90 13.05 -1.83 -10.17
C ILE A 90 14.43 -2.11 -9.57
N PHE A 91 14.58 -2.19 -8.25
CA PHE A 91 15.90 -2.47 -7.64
C PHE A 91 16.47 -3.84 -8.02
N VAL A 92 15.63 -4.84 -8.28
CA VAL A 92 16.07 -6.18 -8.68
C VAL A 92 16.35 -6.25 -10.18
N TYR A 93 15.43 -5.78 -11.02
CA TYR A 93 15.54 -5.89 -12.47
C TYR A 93 16.45 -4.82 -13.10
N ALA A 94 16.72 -3.72 -12.40
CA ALA A 94 17.66 -2.69 -12.85
C ALA A 94 19.05 -2.81 -12.19
N ASP A 95 19.32 -3.85 -11.40
CA ASP A 95 20.66 -4.06 -10.82
C ASP A 95 21.66 -4.37 -11.93
N SER A 96 22.54 -3.43 -12.23
CA SER A 96 23.60 -3.56 -13.23
C SER A 96 24.85 -4.27 -12.70
N GLY A 97 24.85 -4.68 -11.43
CA GLY A 97 26.04 -5.20 -10.77
C GLY A 97 27.04 -4.11 -10.37
N TYR A 98 26.72 -2.83 -10.58
CA TYR A 98 27.59 -1.73 -10.20
C TYR A 98 27.83 -1.69 -8.68
N ARG A 99 29.10 -1.61 -8.31
CA ARG A 99 29.64 -1.46 -6.95
C ARG A 99 30.92 -0.62 -7.08
N ASP A 100 31.16 0.25 -6.09
CA ASP A 100 32.39 1.02 -6.04
C ASP A 100 33.59 0.16 -5.59
N GLY A 101 34.80 0.70 -5.71
CA GLY A 101 36.03 0.00 -5.32
C GLY A 101 36.04 -0.50 -3.87
N PRO A 102 35.62 0.30 -2.87
CA PRO A 102 35.50 -0.16 -1.48
C PRO A 102 34.52 -1.33 -1.29
N GLN A 103 33.48 -1.42 -2.12
CA GLN A 103 32.57 -2.55 -2.15
C GLN A 103 33.10 -3.72 -2.99
N GLY A 104 34.36 -3.76 -3.42
CA GLY A 104 34.93 -4.88 -4.18
C GLY A 104 34.74 -4.80 -5.69
N GLY A 105 34.33 -3.64 -6.21
CA GLY A 105 34.20 -3.39 -7.65
C GLY A 105 32.98 -4.07 -8.31
N PRO A 106 32.70 -3.74 -9.59
CA PRO A 106 31.51 -4.22 -10.30
C PRO A 106 31.45 -5.76 -10.38
N LEU A 107 30.23 -6.30 -10.26
CA LEU A 107 29.96 -7.73 -10.45
C LEU A 107 29.97 -8.07 -11.94
N VAL A 108 30.43 -9.28 -12.27
CA VAL A 108 30.34 -9.85 -13.62
C VAL A 108 29.07 -10.70 -13.68
N CYS A 109 28.00 -10.13 -14.23
CA CYS A 109 26.66 -10.73 -14.30
C CYS A 109 25.83 -10.05 -15.39
N ARG A 110 24.72 -10.67 -15.79
CA ARG A 110 23.69 -9.99 -16.59
C ARG A 110 22.87 -9.06 -15.70
N THR A 111 22.65 -7.82 -16.17
CA THR A 111 21.75 -6.86 -15.51
C THR A 111 20.42 -7.50 -15.15
N GLY A 112 19.98 -7.31 -13.90
CA GLY A 112 18.73 -7.83 -13.37
C GLY A 112 18.93 -8.82 -12.21
N PRO A 113 18.03 -9.82 -12.08
CA PRO A 113 18.01 -10.73 -10.93
C PRO A 113 19.32 -11.49 -10.68
N GLU A 114 20.13 -11.75 -11.72
CA GLU A 114 21.43 -12.41 -11.59
C GLU A 114 22.41 -11.55 -10.78
N CYS A 115 22.53 -10.26 -11.11
CA CYS A 115 23.38 -9.34 -10.36
C CYS A 115 22.92 -9.18 -8.91
N SER A 116 21.59 -9.11 -8.69
CA SER A 116 21.04 -9.07 -7.33
C SER A 116 21.33 -10.35 -6.55
N TYR A 117 21.18 -11.53 -7.16
CA TYR A 117 21.51 -12.81 -6.53
C TYR A 117 22.98 -12.85 -6.08
N LEU A 118 23.91 -12.50 -6.97
CA LEU A 118 25.34 -12.43 -6.63
C LEU A 118 25.64 -11.40 -5.54
N ARG A 119 24.92 -10.28 -5.50
CA ARG A 119 25.03 -9.28 -4.44
C ARG A 119 24.64 -9.86 -3.08
N TYR A 120 23.57 -10.65 -3.00
CA TYR A 120 23.18 -11.34 -1.77
C TYR A 120 24.23 -12.37 -1.34
N LEU A 121 24.76 -13.17 -2.28
CA LEU A 121 25.85 -14.10 -1.97
C LEU A 121 27.08 -13.37 -1.43
N GLY A 122 27.49 -12.29 -2.09
CA GLY A 122 28.61 -11.45 -1.65
C GLY A 122 28.37 -10.73 -0.31
N ALA A 123 27.12 -10.61 0.14
CA ALA A 123 26.73 -10.12 1.45
C ALA A 123 26.64 -11.23 2.52
N GLY A 124 27.05 -12.46 2.19
CA GLY A 124 27.02 -13.61 3.12
C GLY A 124 25.64 -14.22 3.31
N LYS A 125 24.67 -13.91 2.43
CA LYS A 125 23.28 -14.40 2.53
C LYS A 125 23.06 -15.78 1.92
N GLY A 126 24.11 -16.44 1.43
CA GLY A 126 24.06 -17.79 0.85
C GLY A 126 23.31 -18.82 1.73
N PRO A 127 23.67 -18.99 3.02
CA PRO A 127 22.98 -19.96 3.88
C PRO A 127 21.50 -19.65 4.13
N GLU A 128 21.07 -18.40 4.00
CA GLU A 128 19.64 -18.02 4.08
C GLU A 128 18.92 -18.37 2.78
N LEU A 129 19.56 -18.10 1.63
CA LEU A 129 19.04 -18.43 0.30
C LEU A 129 18.93 -19.95 0.10
N GLU A 130 19.94 -20.72 0.49
CA GLU A 130 19.93 -22.18 0.40
C GLU A 130 18.80 -22.79 1.24
N ARG A 131 18.58 -22.27 2.45
CA ARG A 131 17.43 -22.67 3.31
C ARG A 131 16.08 -22.36 2.69
N ALA A 132 16.01 -21.33 1.85
CA ALA A 132 14.83 -20.98 1.07
C ALA A 132 14.73 -21.77 -0.26
N GLY A 133 15.65 -22.72 -0.52
CA GLY A 133 15.68 -23.51 -1.76
C GLY A 133 16.23 -22.75 -2.98
N VAL A 134 16.90 -21.62 -2.76
CA VAL A 134 17.52 -20.83 -3.83
C VAL A 134 18.93 -21.35 -4.09
N VAL A 135 19.10 -22.00 -5.23
CA VAL A 135 20.38 -22.59 -5.67
C VAL A 135 20.99 -21.87 -6.88
N ASP A 136 20.20 -21.03 -7.57
CA ASP A 136 20.62 -20.26 -8.73
C ASP A 136 19.83 -18.94 -8.85
N ALA A 137 20.22 -18.10 -9.82
CA ALA A 137 19.57 -16.82 -10.07
C ALA A 137 18.10 -16.94 -10.48
N ALA A 138 17.71 -18.03 -11.16
CA ALA A 138 16.32 -18.24 -11.57
C ALA A 138 15.44 -18.61 -10.37
N ALA A 139 15.96 -19.40 -9.43
CA ALA A 139 15.31 -19.70 -8.15
C ALA A 139 15.19 -18.44 -7.29
N PHE A 140 16.22 -17.59 -7.29
CA PHE A 140 16.18 -16.30 -6.62
C PHE A 140 15.08 -15.40 -7.19
N GLU A 141 14.99 -15.28 -8.52
CA GLU A 141 13.94 -14.50 -9.18
C GLU A 141 12.54 -15.00 -8.82
N ARG A 142 12.31 -16.32 -8.85
CA ARG A 142 11.03 -16.91 -8.44
C ARG A 142 10.69 -16.58 -6.98
N LEU A 143 11.65 -16.69 -6.07
CA LEU A 143 11.44 -16.35 -4.67
C LEU A 143 11.07 -14.87 -4.52
N VAL A 144 11.81 -13.97 -5.17
CA VAL A 144 11.54 -12.52 -5.16
C VAL A 144 10.13 -12.23 -5.64
N LEU A 145 9.71 -12.81 -6.77
CA LEU A 145 8.36 -12.61 -7.31
C LEU A 145 7.28 -13.15 -6.38
N GLN A 146 7.51 -14.30 -5.75
CA GLN A 146 6.58 -14.88 -4.79
C GLN A 146 6.43 -14.02 -3.53
N GLU A 147 7.55 -13.58 -2.94
CA GLU A 147 7.54 -12.66 -1.80
C GLU A 147 6.89 -11.31 -2.16
N GLN A 148 7.12 -10.85 -3.39
CA GLN A 148 6.54 -9.60 -3.86
C GLN A 148 5.02 -9.70 -4.02
N LEU A 149 4.52 -10.82 -4.53
CA LEU A 149 3.09 -11.11 -4.62
C LEU A 149 2.48 -11.25 -3.22
N ASN A 150 3.11 -12.01 -2.33
CA ASN A 150 2.64 -12.18 -0.96
C ASN A 150 2.54 -10.85 -0.20
N GLY A 151 3.57 -10.00 -0.32
CA GLY A 151 3.56 -8.66 0.25
C GLY A 151 2.45 -7.78 -0.34
N ALA A 152 2.30 -7.78 -1.66
CA ALA A 152 1.22 -7.03 -2.34
C ALA A 152 -0.17 -7.49 -1.89
N LEU A 153 -0.42 -8.80 -1.81
CA LEU A 153 -1.68 -9.36 -1.33
C LEU A 153 -1.95 -9.03 0.14
N THR A 154 -0.90 -9.04 0.97
CA THR A 154 -0.99 -8.65 2.37
C THR A 154 -1.39 -7.18 2.50
N ILE A 155 -0.74 -6.28 1.75
CA ILE A 155 -1.12 -4.86 1.67
C ILE A 155 -2.59 -4.73 1.25
N VAL A 156 -3.01 -5.45 0.23
CA VAL A 156 -4.39 -5.41 -0.25
C VAL A 156 -5.37 -5.80 0.86
N ALA A 157 -5.11 -6.93 1.53
CA ALA A 157 -5.96 -7.42 2.60
C ALA A 157 -6.05 -6.45 3.78
N VAL A 158 -4.91 -5.93 4.27
CA VAL A 158 -4.90 -5.06 5.46
C VAL A 158 -5.46 -3.66 5.18
N VAL A 159 -5.24 -3.09 3.99
CA VAL A 159 -5.80 -1.79 3.62
C VAL A 159 -7.32 -1.90 3.45
N ILE A 160 -7.81 -2.94 2.77
CA ILE A 160 -9.26 -3.17 2.62
C ILE A 160 -9.91 -3.43 3.98
N GLY A 161 -9.30 -4.29 4.82
CA GLY A 161 -9.78 -4.55 6.18
C GLY A 161 -9.86 -3.27 7.02
N GLY A 162 -8.80 -2.45 6.97
CA GLY A 162 -8.78 -1.12 7.58
C GLY A 162 -9.91 -0.24 7.05
N ALA A 163 -10.08 -0.13 5.74
CA ALA A 163 -11.11 0.71 5.12
C ALA A 163 -12.52 0.29 5.52
N ILE A 164 -12.81 -1.01 5.55
CA ILE A 164 -14.09 -1.51 6.04
C ILE A 164 -14.29 -1.09 7.50
N ALA A 165 -13.27 -1.26 8.36
CA ALA A 165 -13.34 -0.81 9.76
C ALA A 165 -13.60 0.70 9.87
N GLY A 166 -12.92 1.51 9.06
CA GLY A 166 -13.15 2.96 8.98
C GLY A 166 -14.58 3.33 8.55
N GLY A 167 -15.12 2.62 7.57
CA GLY A 167 -16.51 2.77 7.14
C GLY A 167 -17.51 2.39 8.24
N LEU A 168 -17.26 1.30 8.95
CA LEU A 168 -18.06 0.87 10.10
C LEU A 168 -18.05 1.92 11.22
N LEU A 169 -16.86 2.44 11.55
CA LEU A 169 -16.69 3.50 12.55
C LEU A 169 -17.48 4.76 12.18
N TYR A 170 -17.38 5.22 10.92
CA TYR A 170 -18.16 6.38 10.46
C TYR A 170 -19.67 6.11 10.48
N GLY A 171 -20.10 4.94 10.01
CA GLY A 171 -21.53 4.58 10.01
C GLY A 171 -22.12 4.58 11.43
N ALA A 172 -21.37 4.03 12.39
CA ALA A 172 -21.77 3.93 13.79
C ALA A 172 -21.75 5.29 14.51
N ALA A 173 -20.66 6.04 14.41
CA ALA A 173 -20.38 7.20 15.27
C ALA A 173 -20.18 8.53 14.53
N GLY A 174 -20.21 8.56 13.20
CA GLY A 174 -20.00 9.78 12.41
C GLY A 174 -21.08 10.85 12.66
N PRO A 175 -20.83 12.12 12.33
CA PRO A 175 -21.83 13.20 12.52
C PRO A 175 -23.10 12.96 11.70
N ARG A 176 -24.29 13.32 12.21
CA ARG A 176 -25.50 13.30 11.36
C ARG A 176 -25.50 14.51 10.42
N VAL A 177 -25.92 14.27 9.18
CA VAL A 177 -26.15 15.35 8.20
C VAL A 177 -27.28 16.22 8.74
N GLY A 178 -26.99 17.48 9.06
CA GLY A 178 -27.93 18.45 9.64
C GLY A 178 -27.64 18.89 11.08
N GLU A 179 -26.86 18.14 11.87
CA GLU A 179 -26.52 18.53 13.26
C GLU A 179 -25.51 19.69 13.35
N GLY A 180 -24.73 19.94 12.29
CA GLY A 180 -23.82 21.10 12.22
C GLY A 180 -24.54 22.43 12.00
N ALA A 181 -25.68 22.42 11.30
CA ALA A 181 -26.48 23.62 11.06
C ALA A 181 -27.36 24.00 12.27
N ALA A 182 -27.63 23.06 13.18
CA ALA A 182 -28.37 23.30 14.41
C ALA A 182 -27.49 23.83 15.57
N ARG A 183 -26.16 23.84 15.40
CA ARG A 183 -25.20 24.28 16.43
C ARG A 183 -24.72 25.73 16.28
N ASP A 184 -25.09 26.41 15.19
CA ASP A 184 -25.07 27.87 15.14
C ASP A 184 -26.48 28.38 15.48
N PRO A 185 -26.78 28.73 16.75
CA PRO A 185 -27.84 29.70 16.95
C PRO A 185 -27.37 30.96 16.21
N ALA A 186 -28.21 31.41 15.27
CA ALA A 186 -28.02 32.67 14.59
C ALA A 186 -27.53 33.72 15.60
N SER A 187 -26.36 34.30 15.34
CA SER A 187 -25.95 35.56 15.95
C SER A 187 -26.99 36.59 15.52
N VAL A 188 -28.06 36.71 16.31
CA VAL A 188 -29.11 37.71 16.17
C VAL A 188 -28.74 38.87 17.08
N ALA A 189 -28.68 40.05 16.43
CA ALA A 189 -28.55 41.41 16.93
C ALA A 189 -27.14 41.87 17.36
#